data_AF-A0A956U5D5-F1
#
_entry.id   AF-A0A956U5D5-F1
#
_cell.length_a   1.000
_cell.length_b   1.000
_cell.length_c   1.000
_cell.angle_alpha   90.00
_cell.angle_beta   90.00
_cell.angle_gamma   90.00
#
_symmetry.space_group_name_H-M   'P 1'
#
loop_
_entity.id
_entity.type
_entity.pdbx_description
1 polymer ?
#
loop_
_entity_poly.entity_id
_entity_poly.type
_entity_poly.pdbx_seq_one_letter_code
_entity_poly.pdbx_strand_id
1 'polypeptide(L)'
;LGGSNTVAGNYKSYTNIPYKGTDFVFAGIGDSVKIVDQKQYVDTLALPYFYRTIIRAEAQQQVNDSGLNKSGTLKAVACAQPASVYDPKPYPGALTISFPDGMPTGPETLANPMALYGAPLDDPSKQSDFYSADVGDYPTDMGSQITTSGGWPISSDTNQVASNACKIAFYDWLKRAGTKANVNSVVGMHSTPFDPQGADVPWGPAAANLGDIPRGIVHIYRFDTDGLISYQSQDQKPMPYYVVSHSQAFMESFDVLSNGAPNLIKGPITLPSAFLTWPTATSNGQITFTGAYDLYVRIYSHRPGRINGGKHAGEPMDNAVVAYGGPSVNKSISLSLVRPGVSIFETSFSGVGANKKWWKKGQVGFIGAPPGLSARDDFASLPGGGIDTNPIKYEKYDYTGGGVRKTYTENGSVADIRFRRVLQIANLDVPTEKEFAYVGEK
;
A
#
# COMPACT_ATOMS: atom_id res chain seq x y z
N LEU A 1 -15.85 -12.50 22.05
CA LEU A 1 -16.66 -11.36 21.56
C LEU A 1 -18.14 -11.70 21.31
N GLY A 2 -18.64 -12.88 21.70
CA GLY A 2 -20.06 -13.27 21.51
C GLY A 2 -20.72 -13.61 22.84
N GLY A 3 -21.93 -13.10 23.07
CA GLY A 3 -22.69 -13.18 24.32
C GLY A 3 -23.76 -12.08 24.39
N SER A 4 -23.86 -11.38 25.52
CA SER A 4 -24.84 -10.31 25.80
C SER A 4 -24.81 -9.10 24.85
N ASN A 5 -23.76 -8.97 24.04
CA ASN A 5 -23.56 -7.86 23.10
C ASN A 5 -24.04 -8.19 21.68
N THR A 6 -24.75 -9.32 21.51
CA THR A 6 -25.35 -9.72 20.24
C THR A 6 -26.87 -9.89 20.37
N VAL A 7 -27.60 -9.62 19.30
CA VAL A 7 -29.04 -9.88 19.15
C VAL A 7 -29.26 -10.51 17.79
N ALA A 8 -29.89 -11.69 17.75
CA ALA A 8 -30.13 -12.47 16.53
C ALA A 8 -28.86 -12.67 15.67
N GLY A 9 -27.73 -12.94 16.31
CA GLY A 9 -26.44 -13.17 15.62
C GLY A 9 -25.70 -11.90 15.19
N ASN A 10 -26.27 -10.71 15.35
CA ASN A 10 -25.65 -9.43 15.02
C ASN A 10 -25.17 -8.69 16.27
N TYR A 11 -24.09 -7.91 16.16
CA TYR A 11 -23.67 -6.99 17.23
C TYR A 11 -24.72 -5.92 17.48
N LYS A 12 -24.92 -5.56 18.76
CA LYS A 12 -25.78 -4.43 19.12
C LYS A 12 -25.22 -3.14 18.54
N SER A 13 -26.03 -2.43 17.77
CA SER A 13 -25.70 -1.10 17.29
C SER A 13 -25.65 -0.10 18.44
N TYR A 14 -24.85 0.96 18.29
CA TYR A 14 -24.81 2.09 19.23
C TYR A 14 -24.55 1.67 20.67
N THR A 15 -23.78 0.60 20.85
CA THR A 15 -23.36 0.06 22.13
C THR A 15 -21.85 -0.03 22.11
N ASN A 16 -21.17 0.48 23.14
CA ASN A 16 -19.75 0.26 23.29
C ASN A 16 -19.50 -1.21 23.68
N ILE A 17 -18.68 -1.90 22.90
CA ILE A 17 -18.25 -3.27 23.10
C ILE A 17 -16.73 -3.24 23.30
N PRO A 18 -16.24 -3.10 24.55
CA PRO A 18 -14.81 -3.07 24.80
C PRO A 18 -14.18 -4.42 24.45
N TYR A 19 -13.07 -4.39 23.73
CA TYR A 19 -12.27 -5.57 23.42
C TYR A 19 -10.79 -5.25 23.60
N LYS A 20 -10.13 -5.99 24.50
CA LYS A 20 -8.70 -5.81 24.82
C LYS A 20 -8.34 -4.34 25.11
N GLY A 21 -9.17 -3.66 25.91
CA GLY A 21 -8.97 -2.26 26.28
C GLY A 21 -9.27 -1.24 25.17
N THR A 22 -9.79 -1.68 24.02
CA THR A 22 -10.21 -0.81 22.92
C THR A 22 -11.73 -0.83 22.79
N ASP A 23 -12.33 0.35 22.65
CA ASP A 23 -13.77 0.49 22.50
C ASP A 23 -14.22 0.26 21.05
N PHE A 24 -15.21 -0.60 20.85
CA PHE A 24 -15.83 -0.85 19.55
C PHE A 24 -17.29 -0.41 19.55
N VAL A 25 -17.66 0.49 18.63
CA VAL A 25 -19.04 0.94 18.46
C VAL A 25 -19.50 0.64 17.03
N PHE A 26 -20.54 -0.19 16.92
CA PHE A 26 -21.13 -0.56 15.63
C PHE A 26 -22.27 0.38 15.25
N ALA A 27 -22.30 0.80 13.99
CA ALA A 27 -23.37 1.63 13.44
C ALA A 27 -24.65 0.81 13.22
N GLY A 28 -25.82 1.42 13.42
CA GLY A 28 -27.10 0.74 13.23
C GLY A 28 -27.53 0.71 11.76
N ILE A 29 -27.63 -0.46 11.17
CA ILE A 29 -28.16 -0.63 9.81
C ILE A 29 -29.34 -1.61 9.86
N GLY A 30 -30.46 -1.24 9.25
CA GLY A 30 -31.66 -2.06 9.20
C GLY A 30 -31.62 -3.14 8.12
N ASP A 31 -32.50 -4.13 8.23
CA ASP A 31 -32.80 -5.08 7.15
C ASP A 31 -33.62 -4.47 6.01
N SER A 32 -34.29 -3.34 6.29
CA SER A 32 -35.15 -2.60 5.37
C SER A 32 -35.23 -1.15 5.80
N VAL A 33 -35.60 -0.27 4.86
CA VAL A 33 -35.66 1.18 5.10
C VAL A 33 -36.94 1.43 5.88
N LYS A 34 -36.85 2.08 7.04
CA LYS A 34 -37.99 2.30 7.93
C LYS A 34 -38.00 3.74 8.42
N ILE A 35 -39.19 4.32 8.51
CA ILE A 35 -39.40 5.55 9.29
C ILE A 35 -39.31 5.16 10.77
N VAL A 36 -38.52 5.91 11.54
CA VAL A 36 -38.35 5.70 12.98
C VAL A 36 -38.97 6.86 13.75
N ASP A 37 -39.41 6.59 14.97
CA ASP A 37 -40.04 7.61 15.81
C ASP A 37 -39.06 8.75 16.10
N GLN A 38 -39.44 9.96 15.73
CA GLN A 38 -38.68 11.18 16.01
C GLN A 38 -38.39 11.38 17.50
N LYS A 39 -39.23 10.86 18.39
CA LYS A 39 -39.06 10.96 19.84
C LYS A 39 -37.90 10.10 20.35
N GLN A 40 -37.52 9.09 19.59
CA GLN A 40 -36.40 8.20 19.91
C GLN A 40 -35.10 8.64 19.22
N TYR A 41 -35.14 9.65 18.35
CA TYR A 41 -33.95 10.18 17.73
C TYR A 41 -33.10 10.93 18.75
N VAL A 42 -31.81 10.57 18.80
CA VAL A 42 -30.83 11.22 19.65
C VAL A 42 -29.68 11.69 18.76
N ASP A 43 -29.36 12.99 18.82
CA ASP A 43 -28.32 13.57 17.97
C ASP A 43 -26.90 13.24 18.47
N THR A 44 -26.76 12.98 19.76
CA THR A 44 -25.49 12.68 20.44
C THR A 44 -25.65 11.51 21.38
N LEU A 45 -24.82 10.48 21.22
CA LEU A 45 -24.77 9.35 22.14
C LEU A 45 -23.55 9.46 23.05
N ALA A 46 -23.69 9.02 24.30
CA ALA A 46 -22.58 8.92 25.26
C ALA A 46 -21.71 7.70 24.94
N LEU A 47 -21.10 7.72 23.76
CA LEU A 47 -20.22 6.68 23.21
C LEU A 47 -18.87 7.32 22.86
N PRO A 48 -17.76 6.56 22.92
CA PRO A 48 -16.43 7.08 22.61
C PRO A 48 -16.33 7.61 21.17
N TYR A 49 -17.07 7.00 20.24
CA TYR A 49 -17.33 7.48 18.89
C TYR A 49 -18.59 6.79 18.35
N PHE A 50 -19.23 7.34 17.32
CA PHE A 50 -20.30 6.65 16.59
C PHE A 50 -20.54 7.27 15.20
N TYR A 51 -21.01 6.45 14.26
CA TYR A 51 -21.47 6.91 12.96
C TYR A 51 -22.98 7.11 12.99
N ARG A 52 -23.44 8.31 12.63
CA ARG A 52 -24.87 8.63 12.53
C ARG A 52 -25.44 7.99 11.27
N THR A 53 -26.17 6.89 11.43
CA THR A 53 -26.85 6.26 10.30
C THR A 53 -28.30 6.72 10.15
N ILE A 54 -28.97 7.06 11.26
CA ILE A 54 -30.34 7.59 11.22
C ILE A 54 -30.31 9.03 10.72
N ILE A 55 -31.07 9.30 9.66
CA ILE A 55 -31.19 10.64 9.09
C ILE A 55 -32.45 11.30 9.66
N ARG A 56 -32.32 12.55 10.10
CA ARG A 56 -33.44 13.39 10.56
C ARG A 56 -33.63 14.58 9.62
N ALA A 57 -34.76 14.63 8.95
CA ALA A 57 -35.20 15.79 8.17
C ALA A 57 -36.17 16.62 9.01
N GLU A 58 -35.94 17.93 9.09
CA GLU A 58 -36.79 18.88 9.80
C GLU A 58 -37.17 20.04 8.87
N ALA A 59 -38.45 20.36 8.82
CA ALA A 59 -39.00 21.54 8.16
C ALA A 59 -39.77 22.38 9.19
N GLN A 60 -39.49 23.68 9.21
CA GLN A 60 -40.21 24.65 10.03
C GLN A 60 -40.82 25.72 9.12
N GLN A 61 -42.10 26.03 9.32
CA GLN A 61 -42.80 27.09 8.62
C GLN A 61 -43.41 28.05 9.64
N GLN A 62 -43.07 29.33 9.52
CA GLN A 62 -43.77 30.38 10.25
C GLN A 62 -45.13 30.61 9.58
N VAL A 63 -46.19 30.54 10.38
CA VAL A 63 -47.56 30.74 9.91
C VAL A 63 -48.14 31.92 10.66
N ASN A 64 -48.56 32.92 9.92
CA ASN A 64 -49.34 34.03 10.45
C ASN A 64 -50.81 33.68 10.26
N ASP A 65 -51.51 33.38 11.35
CA ASP A 65 -52.96 33.21 11.30
C ASP A 65 -53.61 34.60 11.23
N SER A 66 -54.01 34.99 10.02
CA SER A 66 -54.49 36.33 9.66
C SER A 66 -55.77 36.79 10.38
N GLY A 67 -56.31 35.99 11.32
CA GLY A 67 -57.46 36.34 12.14
C GLY A 67 -57.22 36.46 13.65
N LEU A 68 -56.06 36.06 14.20
CA LEU A 68 -55.92 35.84 15.65
C LEU A 68 -54.69 36.50 16.32
N ASN A 69 -53.88 37.31 15.63
CA ASN A 69 -52.59 37.82 16.16
C ASN A 69 -51.69 36.72 16.74
N LYS A 70 -51.84 35.47 16.27
CA LYS A 70 -51.02 34.34 16.67
C LYS A 70 -50.09 33.98 15.52
N SER A 71 -48.83 34.34 15.66
CA SER A 71 -47.75 33.74 14.89
C SER A 71 -47.43 32.37 15.50
N GLY A 72 -47.55 31.31 14.72
CA GLY A 72 -47.17 29.96 15.14
C GLY A 72 -46.06 29.41 14.24
N THR A 73 -45.22 28.53 14.78
CA THR A 73 -44.27 27.75 13.97
C THR A 73 -44.84 26.35 13.79
N LEU A 74 -45.22 25.99 12.56
CA LEU A 74 -45.47 24.60 12.21
C LEU A 74 -44.13 23.89 12.05
N LYS A 75 -43.97 22.75 12.72
CA LYS A 75 -42.77 21.92 12.67
C LYS A 75 -43.15 20.52 12.21
N ALA A 76 -42.54 20.08 11.11
CA ALA A 76 -42.62 18.72 10.60
C ALA A 76 -41.23 18.08 10.70
N VAL A 77 -41.17 16.87 11.24
CA VAL A 77 -39.92 16.12 11.41
C VAL A 77 -40.16 14.69 10.97
N ALA A 78 -39.19 14.14 10.23
CA ALA A 78 -39.18 12.75 9.83
C ALA A 78 -37.78 12.17 10.10
N CYS A 79 -37.73 11.00 10.70
CA CYS A 79 -36.49 10.26 10.91
C CYS A 79 -36.54 8.95 10.13
N ALA A 80 -35.45 8.60 9.46
CA ALA A 80 -35.36 7.39 8.65
C ALA A 80 -34.12 6.57 9.03
N GLN A 81 -34.34 5.28 9.23
CA GLN A 81 -33.28 4.29 9.34
C GLN A 81 -32.91 3.75 7.95
N PRO A 82 -31.62 3.79 7.58
CA PRO A 82 -31.17 3.16 6.35
C PRO A 82 -31.22 1.65 6.48
N ALA A 83 -31.49 0.99 5.36
CA ALA A 83 -31.31 -0.44 5.26
C ALA A 83 -29.90 -0.75 4.74
N SER A 84 -29.41 -1.92 5.07
CA SER A 84 -28.59 -2.67 4.14
C SER A 84 -29.54 -3.24 3.10
N VAL A 85 -30.03 -2.38 2.19
CA VAL A 85 -30.67 -2.87 0.97
C VAL A 85 -29.68 -3.77 0.25
N TYR A 86 -30.16 -4.64 -0.64
CA TYR A 86 -29.30 -5.49 -1.46
C TYR A 86 -28.39 -4.60 -2.33
N ASP A 87 -27.24 -4.24 -1.75
CA ASP A 87 -26.22 -3.29 -2.23
C ASP A 87 -25.12 -4.09 -2.95
N PRO A 88 -24.36 -3.47 -3.88
CA PRO A 88 -23.71 -4.16 -4.97
C PRO A 88 -22.73 -5.21 -4.46
N LYS A 89 -22.46 -6.18 -5.33
CA LYS A 89 -21.31 -7.08 -5.21
C LYS A 89 -20.11 -6.27 -4.67
N PRO A 90 -19.26 -6.86 -3.79
CA PRO A 90 -18.02 -6.21 -3.37
C PRO A 90 -17.35 -5.50 -4.53
N TYR A 91 -16.87 -4.29 -4.29
CA TYR A 91 -16.16 -3.57 -5.33
C TYR A 91 -14.92 -4.39 -5.70
N PRO A 92 -14.63 -4.51 -7.00
CA PRO A 92 -13.50 -5.31 -7.45
C PRO A 92 -12.19 -4.76 -6.90
N GLY A 93 -11.21 -5.63 -6.71
CA GLY A 93 -9.91 -5.25 -6.19
C GLY A 93 -9.28 -6.30 -5.28
N ALA A 94 -7.98 -6.47 -5.42
CA ALA A 94 -7.21 -7.43 -4.64
C ALA A 94 -6.35 -6.77 -3.57
N LEU A 95 -6.15 -7.46 -2.44
CA LEU A 95 -4.98 -7.25 -1.59
C LEU A 95 -3.90 -8.19 -2.09
N THR A 96 -2.73 -7.64 -2.39
CA THR A 96 -1.56 -8.43 -2.78
C THR A 96 -0.50 -8.39 -1.69
N ILE A 97 0.04 -9.56 -1.35
CA ILE A 97 1.21 -9.70 -0.48
C ILE A 97 2.29 -10.40 -1.30
N SER A 98 3.39 -9.69 -1.58
CA SER A 98 4.40 -10.11 -2.55
C SER A 98 5.78 -10.34 -1.92
N PHE A 99 6.44 -11.37 -2.43
CA PHE A 99 7.80 -11.79 -2.08
C PHE A 99 8.63 -12.00 -3.35
N PRO A 100 8.98 -10.94 -4.11
CA PRO A 100 9.64 -11.06 -5.41
C PRO A 100 11.02 -11.72 -5.35
N ASP A 101 11.71 -11.60 -4.21
CA ASP A 101 13.05 -12.16 -3.98
C ASP A 101 13.02 -13.37 -3.02
N GLY A 102 11.84 -14.01 -2.91
CA GLY A 102 11.57 -15.13 -2.04
C GLY A 102 10.96 -14.78 -0.69
N MET A 103 10.28 -15.75 -0.10
CA MET A 103 9.60 -15.63 1.17
C MET A 103 10.61 -15.61 2.34
N PRO A 104 10.32 -14.87 3.41
CA PRO A 104 11.07 -14.98 4.65
C PRO A 104 10.86 -16.36 5.31
N THR A 105 11.84 -17.25 5.19
CA THR A 105 11.84 -18.62 5.77
C THR A 105 12.78 -18.78 6.98
N GLY A 106 13.43 -17.70 7.42
CA GLY A 106 14.32 -17.66 8.58
C GLY A 106 13.58 -17.48 9.91
N PRO A 107 14.30 -17.11 10.99
CA PRO A 107 13.70 -16.88 12.31
C PRO A 107 12.59 -15.82 12.34
N GLU A 108 12.66 -14.81 11.48
CA GLU A 108 11.61 -13.79 11.31
C GLU A 108 10.68 -14.14 10.13
N THR A 109 10.12 -15.36 10.15
CA THR A 109 9.28 -15.86 9.06
C THR A 109 7.91 -15.18 9.01
N LEU A 110 7.44 -14.94 7.77
CA LEU A 110 6.09 -14.46 7.51
C LEU A 110 5.27 -15.61 6.91
N ALA A 111 4.63 -16.40 7.78
CA ALA A 111 3.93 -17.63 7.36
C ALA A 111 2.48 -17.40 6.89
N ASN A 112 1.85 -16.30 7.29
CA ASN A 112 0.45 -15.96 6.98
C ASN A 112 0.22 -14.44 7.14
N PRO A 113 -0.94 -13.90 6.72
CA PRO A 113 -1.21 -12.47 6.85
C PRO A 113 -1.22 -11.95 8.30
N MET A 114 -1.52 -12.78 9.31
CA MET A 114 -1.48 -12.35 10.72
C MET A 114 -0.05 -11.95 11.15
N ALA A 115 0.98 -12.58 10.60
CA ALA A 115 2.37 -12.27 10.91
C ALA A 115 2.75 -10.82 10.56
N LEU A 116 2.01 -10.16 9.67
CA LEU A 116 2.24 -8.76 9.29
C LEU A 116 1.95 -7.76 10.43
N TYR A 117 1.29 -8.21 11.50
CA TYR A 117 0.86 -7.35 12.61
C TYR A 117 1.59 -7.58 13.92
N GLY A 118 2.53 -8.52 13.96
CA GLY A 118 3.33 -8.86 15.14
C GLY A 118 4.81 -8.63 14.91
N ALA A 119 5.63 -9.12 15.84
CA ALA A 119 7.08 -9.00 15.77
C ALA A 119 7.65 -9.72 14.52
N PRO A 120 8.69 -9.15 13.88
CA PRO A 120 9.37 -7.90 14.26
C PRO A 120 8.70 -6.62 13.72
N LEU A 121 7.63 -6.72 12.93
CA LEU A 121 7.01 -5.56 12.27
C LEU A 121 6.31 -4.60 13.24
N ASP A 122 5.93 -5.05 14.43
CA ASP A 122 5.31 -4.23 15.47
C ASP A 122 6.30 -3.50 16.38
N ASP A 123 7.60 -3.68 16.17
CA ASP A 123 8.65 -2.98 16.91
C ASP A 123 8.62 -1.46 16.59
N PRO A 124 8.52 -0.58 17.61
CA PRO A 124 8.52 0.87 17.44
C PRO A 124 9.72 1.47 16.69
N SER A 125 10.84 0.75 16.60
CA SER A 125 12.02 1.15 15.85
C SER A 125 11.91 0.86 14.35
N LYS A 126 10.98 0.01 13.92
CA LYS A 126 10.71 -0.29 12.51
C LYS A 126 9.72 0.73 11.97
N GLN A 127 10.25 1.91 11.64
CA GLN A 127 9.45 3.04 11.18
C GLN A 127 9.21 2.99 9.68
N SER A 128 8.10 3.59 9.25
CA SER A 128 7.72 3.73 7.86
C SER A 128 7.65 5.19 7.48
N ASP A 129 8.14 5.53 6.31
CA ASP A 129 7.88 6.82 5.71
C ASP A 129 6.57 6.78 4.91
N PHE A 130 5.84 7.89 4.87
CA PHE A 130 4.58 8.03 4.11
C PHE A 130 4.69 9.07 3.01
N TYR A 131 4.46 8.61 1.79
CA TYR A 131 4.68 9.36 0.57
C TYR A 131 3.45 9.35 -0.34
N SER A 132 3.45 10.25 -1.32
CA SER A 132 2.51 10.25 -2.42
C SER A 132 3.14 10.75 -3.70
N ALA A 133 2.66 10.31 -4.86
CA ALA A 133 3.08 10.92 -6.12
C ALA A 133 2.40 12.27 -6.35
N ASP A 134 3.14 13.25 -6.84
CA ASP A 134 2.68 14.60 -7.15
C ASP A 134 3.02 14.97 -8.60
N VAL A 135 2.25 15.89 -9.16
CA VAL A 135 2.38 16.42 -10.55
C VAL A 135 2.21 15.38 -11.68
N GLY A 136 1.97 14.11 -11.38
CA GLY A 136 1.67 13.08 -12.38
C GLY A 136 1.91 11.68 -11.84
N ASP A 137 1.97 10.71 -12.75
CA ASP A 137 2.22 9.31 -12.41
C ASP A 137 3.74 9.05 -12.37
N TYR A 138 4.25 8.79 -11.17
CA TYR A 138 5.68 8.65 -10.93
C TYR A 138 6.16 7.22 -11.13
N PRO A 139 7.28 7.00 -11.83
CA PRO A 139 8.23 8.00 -12.35
C PRO A 139 8.08 8.28 -13.86
N THR A 140 7.00 7.82 -14.49
CA THR A 140 6.86 7.81 -15.95
C THR A 140 6.44 9.15 -16.56
N ASP A 141 5.69 9.97 -15.83
CA ASP A 141 5.26 11.28 -16.31
C ASP A 141 6.33 12.35 -16.06
N MET A 142 6.52 13.23 -17.04
CA MET A 142 7.48 14.33 -16.94
C MET A 142 7.15 15.27 -15.78
N GLY A 143 8.14 15.54 -14.92
CA GLY A 143 7.97 16.41 -13.75
C GLY A 143 7.25 15.76 -12.57
N SER A 144 6.78 14.51 -12.71
CA SER A 144 6.24 13.74 -11.59
C SER A 144 7.30 13.53 -10.51
N GLN A 145 6.87 13.41 -9.27
CA GLN A 145 7.75 13.27 -8.12
C GLN A 145 7.04 12.45 -7.06
N ILE A 146 7.78 11.75 -6.21
CA ILE A 146 7.26 11.36 -4.90
C ILE A 146 7.32 12.60 -3.99
N THR A 147 6.47 12.73 -3.00
CA THR A 147 6.52 13.77 -1.98
C THR A 147 6.14 13.17 -0.65
N THR A 148 6.64 13.73 0.46
CA THR A 148 6.12 13.37 1.77
C THR A 148 4.64 13.74 1.82
N SER A 149 3.82 12.75 2.12
CA SER A 149 2.38 12.87 2.14
C SER A 149 1.94 13.49 3.46
N GLY A 150 0.89 14.33 3.45
CA GLY A 150 0.48 15.27 4.53
C GLY A 150 0.18 14.72 5.94
N GLY A 151 1.14 14.05 6.56
CA GLY A 151 1.05 13.39 7.86
C GLY A 151 0.74 11.90 7.75
N TRP A 152 1.28 11.11 8.68
CA TRP A 152 0.96 9.69 8.83
C TRP A 152 -0.56 9.49 9.02
N PRO A 153 -1.21 8.50 8.36
CA PRO A 153 -2.67 8.36 8.39
C PRO A 153 -3.26 8.00 9.76
N ILE A 154 -2.46 7.48 10.69
CA ILE A 154 -2.90 7.05 12.02
C ILE A 154 -2.33 8.03 13.05
N SER A 155 -3.12 9.01 13.47
CA SER A 155 -2.68 10.06 14.39
C SER A 155 -2.18 9.54 15.75
N SER A 156 -2.69 8.39 16.21
CA SER A 156 -2.24 7.75 17.45
C SER A 156 -0.94 6.98 17.31
N ASP A 157 -0.45 6.74 16.09
CA ASP A 157 0.80 6.02 15.82
C ASP A 157 1.93 7.03 15.59
N THR A 158 2.54 7.47 16.68
CA THR A 158 3.63 8.45 16.64
C THR A 158 4.93 7.88 16.08
N ASN A 159 5.09 6.56 16.07
CA ASN A 159 6.31 5.88 15.62
C ASN A 159 6.22 5.42 14.16
N GLN A 160 5.04 5.51 13.54
CA GLN A 160 4.81 5.14 12.13
C GLN A 160 5.21 3.68 11.86
N VAL A 161 4.83 2.79 12.78
CA VAL A 161 5.33 1.41 12.84
C VAL A 161 4.99 0.63 11.56
N ALA A 162 5.92 -0.18 11.06
CA ALA A 162 5.78 -0.97 9.84
C ALA A 162 4.53 -1.87 9.81
N SER A 163 4.19 -2.50 10.93
CA SER A 163 2.94 -3.26 11.04
C SER A 163 1.69 -2.40 10.80
N ASN A 164 1.73 -1.11 11.12
CA ASN A 164 0.63 -0.19 10.87
C ASN A 164 0.54 0.19 9.39
N ALA A 165 1.65 0.26 8.64
CA ALA A 165 1.62 0.37 7.18
C ALA A 165 0.82 -0.79 6.55
N CYS A 166 1.11 -2.02 6.98
CA CYS A 166 0.36 -3.22 6.56
C CYS A 166 -1.13 -3.15 6.94
N LYS A 167 -1.45 -2.68 8.16
CA LYS A 167 -2.85 -2.51 8.61
C LYS A 167 -3.61 -1.48 7.77
N ILE A 168 -2.97 -0.38 7.35
CA ILE A 168 -3.61 0.62 6.49
C ILE A 168 -3.96 0.00 5.14
N ALA A 169 -3.02 -0.73 4.52
CA ALA A 169 -3.27 -1.44 3.26
C ALA A 169 -4.42 -2.45 3.38
N PHE A 170 -4.40 -3.27 4.44
CA PHE A 170 -5.47 -4.22 4.71
C PHE A 170 -6.82 -3.53 4.93
N TYR A 171 -6.85 -2.46 5.74
CA TYR A 171 -8.07 -1.70 6.01
C TYR A 171 -8.66 -1.08 4.74
N ASP A 172 -7.82 -0.52 3.87
CA ASP A 172 -8.26 0.08 2.62
C ASP A 172 -8.82 -0.96 1.64
N TRP A 173 -8.23 -2.14 1.56
CA TRP A 173 -8.80 -3.25 0.82
C TRP A 173 -10.10 -3.76 1.46
N LEU A 174 -10.17 -3.93 2.78
CA LEU A 174 -11.36 -4.42 3.48
C LEU A 174 -12.59 -3.53 3.21
N LYS A 175 -12.40 -2.21 3.09
CA LYS A 175 -13.49 -1.27 2.73
C LYS A 175 -14.17 -1.61 1.40
N ARG A 176 -13.50 -2.31 0.47
CA ARG A 176 -14.08 -2.72 -0.82
C ARG A 176 -15.20 -3.76 -0.68
N ALA A 177 -15.17 -4.57 0.36
CA ALA A 177 -16.25 -5.51 0.65
C ALA A 177 -17.54 -4.81 1.11
N GLY A 178 -17.45 -3.55 1.57
CA GLY A 178 -18.59 -2.81 2.10
C GLY A 178 -19.34 -3.61 3.15
N THR A 179 -20.67 -3.71 2.98
CA THR A 179 -21.56 -4.46 3.88
C THR A 179 -21.58 -5.97 3.63
N LYS A 180 -20.90 -6.47 2.59
CA LYS A 180 -20.88 -7.89 2.22
C LYS A 180 -19.76 -8.68 2.89
N ALA A 181 -18.77 -8.02 3.50
CA ALA A 181 -17.63 -8.69 4.10
C ALA A 181 -18.05 -9.84 5.02
N ASN A 182 -17.71 -11.08 4.65
CA ASN A 182 -17.91 -12.21 5.53
C ASN A 182 -16.83 -12.18 6.63
N VAL A 183 -17.21 -11.77 7.84
CA VAL A 183 -16.28 -11.61 8.97
C VAL A 183 -15.49 -12.89 9.25
N ASN A 184 -16.11 -14.07 9.15
CA ASN A 184 -15.41 -15.34 9.39
C ASN A 184 -14.38 -15.61 8.30
N SER A 185 -14.69 -15.28 7.04
CA SER A 185 -13.73 -15.39 5.93
C SER A 185 -12.56 -14.41 6.12
N VAL A 186 -12.83 -13.17 6.55
CA VAL A 186 -11.80 -12.16 6.89
C VAL A 186 -10.90 -12.64 8.02
N VAL A 187 -11.47 -13.20 9.10
CA VAL A 187 -10.68 -13.76 10.20
C VAL A 187 -9.89 -14.99 9.75
N GLY A 188 -10.52 -15.89 8.98
CA GLY A 188 -9.89 -17.11 8.48
C GLY A 188 -8.71 -16.83 7.54
N MET A 189 -8.81 -15.79 6.70
CA MET A 189 -7.72 -15.33 5.83
C MET A 189 -6.43 -15.11 6.62
N HIS A 190 -6.50 -14.46 7.79
CA HIS A 190 -5.31 -14.12 8.57
C HIS A 190 -4.57 -15.34 9.11
N SER A 191 -5.29 -16.43 9.36
CA SER A 191 -4.72 -17.69 9.84
C SER A 191 -4.35 -18.65 8.71
N THR A 192 -4.75 -18.36 7.47
CA THR A 192 -4.46 -19.21 6.31
C THR A 192 -2.97 -19.06 5.95
N PRO A 193 -2.18 -20.16 5.98
CA PRO A 193 -0.80 -20.11 5.56
C PRO A 193 -0.68 -19.64 4.11
N PHE A 194 0.40 -18.92 3.82
CA PHE A 194 0.78 -18.66 2.45
C PHE A 194 1.15 -19.96 1.74
N ASP A 195 0.77 -20.07 0.46
CA ASP A 195 1.26 -21.13 -0.42
C ASP A 195 2.80 -21.10 -0.50
N PRO A 196 3.45 -22.26 -0.63
CA PRO A 196 4.90 -22.33 -0.69
C PRO A 196 5.42 -21.67 -1.96
N GLN A 197 6.55 -20.96 -1.83
CA GLN A 197 7.27 -20.27 -2.91
C GLN A 197 7.63 -21.13 -4.13
N GLY A 198 7.65 -22.46 -4.00
CA GLY A 198 8.09 -23.38 -5.03
C GLY A 198 9.62 -23.47 -5.12
N ALA A 199 10.13 -24.22 -6.09
CA ALA A 199 11.57 -24.36 -6.31
C ALA A 199 12.19 -23.04 -6.80
N ASP A 200 13.44 -22.80 -6.41
CA ASP A 200 14.28 -21.72 -6.92
C ASP A 200 14.32 -21.74 -8.46
N VAL A 201 14.50 -20.56 -9.05
CA VAL A 201 14.50 -20.38 -10.50
C VAL A 201 15.91 -20.04 -10.98
N PRO A 202 16.32 -20.51 -12.17
CA PRO A 202 17.61 -20.15 -12.72
C PRO A 202 17.70 -18.64 -12.89
N TRP A 203 18.89 -18.11 -12.65
CA TRP A 203 19.20 -16.75 -13.05
C TRP A 203 18.96 -16.60 -14.56
N GLY A 204 18.53 -15.41 -15.01
CA GLY A 204 18.36 -15.11 -16.43
C GLY A 204 19.61 -15.48 -17.28
N PRO A 205 19.47 -15.59 -18.61
CA PRO A 205 20.46 -16.24 -19.49
C PRO A 205 21.91 -15.75 -19.33
N ALA A 206 22.09 -14.46 -19.01
CA ALA A 206 23.40 -13.82 -18.82
C ALA A 206 24.14 -14.25 -17.52
N ALA A 207 23.47 -14.90 -16.59
CA ALA A 207 24.02 -15.29 -15.29
C ALA A 207 23.62 -16.71 -14.85
N ALA A 208 23.20 -17.56 -15.79
CA ALA A 208 22.79 -18.95 -15.53
C ALA A 208 23.88 -19.77 -14.81
N ASN A 209 25.16 -19.41 -14.98
CA ASN A 209 26.30 -20.04 -14.30
C ASN A 209 26.37 -19.76 -12.79
N LEU A 210 25.56 -18.84 -12.26
CA LEU A 210 25.47 -18.53 -10.82
C LEU A 210 24.49 -19.44 -10.08
N GLY A 211 23.82 -20.34 -10.81
CA GLY A 211 22.79 -21.22 -10.28
C GLY A 211 21.50 -20.47 -9.94
N ASP A 212 20.66 -21.12 -9.16
CA ASP A 212 19.28 -20.69 -8.97
C ASP A 212 19.14 -19.62 -7.87
N ILE A 213 18.11 -18.80 -7.99
CA ILE A 213 17.72 -17.78 -7.01
C ILE A 213 16.33 -18.07 -6.46
N PRO A 214 16.01 -17.52 -5.27
CA PRO A 214 14.68 -17.63 -4.71
C PRO A 214 13.62 -17.20 -5.73
N ARG A 215 12.65 -18.09 -5.97
CA ARG A 215 11.49 -17.82 -6.83
C ARG A 215 10.61 -16.72 -6.25
N GLY A 216 10.21 -15.74 -7.05
CA GLY A 216 9.25 -14.74 -6.62
C GLY A 216 7.83 -15.29 -6.54
N ILE A 217 7.09 -14.95 -5.49
CA ILE A 217 5.68 -15.36 -5.31
C ILE A 217 4.82 -14.18 -4.85
N VAL A 218 3.59 -14.10 -5.34
CA VAL A 218 2.56 -13.16 -4.88
C VAL A 218 1.33 -13.92 -4.40
N HIS A 219 0.79 -13.46 -3.27
CA HIS A 219 -0.44 -13.93 -2.66
C HIS A 219 -1.54 -12.90 -2.89
N ILE A 220 -2.65 -13.33 -3.48
CA ILE A 220 -3.69 -12.45 -3.97
C ILE A 220 -5.01 -12.82 -3.30
N TYR A 221 -5.60 -11.86 -2.60
CA TYR A 221 -6.87 -12.00 -1.88
C TYR A 221 -7.92 -11.11 -2.53
N ARG A 222 -9.09 -11.67 -2.83
CA ARG A 222 -10.21 -10.95 -3.46
C ARG A 222 -11.51 -11.26 -2.74
N PHE A 223 -12.47 -10.34 -2.79
CA PHE A 223 -13.83 -10.63 -2.37
C PHE A 223 -14.63 -11.20 -3.54
N ASP A 224 -15.23 -12.36 -3.33
CA ASP A 224 -16.21 -12.95 -4.24
C ASP A 224 -17.56 -12.24 -4.12
N THR A 225 -18.51 -12.54 -5.02
CA THR A 225 -19.78 -11.80 -5.08
C THR A 225 -20.65 -11.91 -3.83
N ASP A 226 -20.41 -12.93 -3.00
CA ASP A 226 -21.07 -13.18 -1.72
C ASP A 226 -20.29 -12.61 -0.52
N GLY A 227 -19.14 -11.96 -0.76
CA GLY A 227 -18.28 -11.39 0.26
C GLY A 227 -17.38 -12.38 1.00
N LEU A 228 -17.31 -13.64 0.53
CA LEU A 228 -16.23 -14.56 0.88
C LEU A 228 -14.91 -14.08 0.26
N ILE A 229 -13.79 -14.43 0.88
CA ILE A 229 -12.47 -14.15 0.35
C ILE A 229 -12.00 -15.34 -0.47
N SER A 230 -11.71 -15.11 -1.75
CA SER A 230 -10.93 -16.03 -2.57
C SER A 230 -9.43 -15.75 -2.43
N TYR A 231 -8.65 -16.81 -2.48
CA TYR A 231 -7.20 -16.81 -2.33
C TYR A 231 -6.55 -17.48 -3.54
N GLN A 232 -5.50 -16.86 -4.05
CA GLN A 232 -4.68 -17.41 -5.12
C GLN A 232 -3.21 -17.01 -4.90
N SER A 233 -2.29 -17.93 -5.14
CA SER A 233 -0.88 -17.61 -5.35
C SER A 233 -0.51 -17.65 -6.82
N GLN A 234 0.47 -16.81 -7.21
CA GLN A 234 1.03 -16.79 -8.55
C GLN A 234 2.52 -16.50 -8.49
N ASP A 235 3.24 -16.94 -9.52
CA ASP A 235 4.63 -16.57 -9.71
C ASP A 235 4.75 -15.07 -9.96
N GLN A 236 5.65 -14.44 -9.23
CA GLN A 236 5.99 -13.05 -9.41
C GLN A 236 7.37 -12.92 -10.03
N LYS A 237 7.49 -12.00 -10.98
CA LYS A 237 8.81 -11.63 -11.49
C LYS A 237 9.61 -10.95 -10.37
N PRO A 238 10.95 -11.05 -10.37
CA PRO A 238 11.77 -10.39 -9.35
C PRO A 238 11.66 -8.85 -9.31
N MET A 239 11.33 -8.19 -10.43
CA MET A 239 11.04 -6.74 -10.46
C MET A 239 9.95 -6.34 -11.44
N PRO A 240 8.68 -6.41 -11.03
CA PRO A 240 7.66 -5.54 -11.58
C PRO A 240 7.89 -4.12 -11.04
N TYR A 241 8.46 -3.25 -11.86
CA TYR A 241 8.48 -1.82 -11.55
C TYR A 241 7.06 -1.29 -11.65
N TYR A 242 6.56 -0.67 -10.59
CA TYR A 242 5.23 -0.08 -10.62
C TYR A 242 5.30 1.43 -10.63
N VAL A 243 4.35 2.00 -11.34
CA VAL A 243 4.07 3.44 -11.30
C VAL A 243 3.22 3.71 -10.07
N VAL A 244 3.58 4.73 -9.29
CA VAL A 244 2.72 5.32 -8.26
C VAL A 244 1.97 6.46 -8.93
N SER A 245 0.66 6.29 -9.09
CA SER A 245 -0.15 7.25 -9.81
C SER A 245 -0.35 8.52 -9.01
N HIS A 246 -0.67 9.62 -9.67
CA HIS A 246 -0.85 10.92 -9.01
C HIS A 246 -1.77 10.83 -7.78
N SER A 247 -1.30 11.36 -6.66
CA SER A 247 -1.94 11.35 -5.34
C SER A 247 -2.13 9.97 -4.68
N GLN A 248 -1.63 8.87 -5.27
CA GLN A 248 -1.63 7.57 -4.59
C GLN A 248 -0.61 7.54 -3.46
N ALA A 249 -0.98 6.80 -2.41
CA ALA A 249 -0.14 6.64 -1.24
C ALA A 249 0.88 5.52 -1.43
N PHE A 250 2.10 5.79 -0.95
CA PHE A 250 3.20 4.85 -0.92
C PHE A 250 3.85 4.94 0.46
N MET A 251 4.19 3.79 1.04
CA MET A 251 4.98 3.70 2.27
C MET A 251 6.16 2.79 2.04
N GLU A 252 7.24 3.07 2.74
CA GLU A 252 8.41 2.20 2.77
C GLU A 252 8.97 2.10 4.19
N SER A 253 9.51 0.92 4.51
CA SER A 253 10.23 0.65 5.75
C SER A 253 11.44 -0.19 5.42
N PHE A 254 12.64 0.28 5.76
CA PHE A 254 13.87 -0.45 5.49
C PHE A 254 14.24 -1.39 6.65
N ASP A 255 14.86 -2.52 6.31
CA ASP A 255 15.35 -3.52 7.28
C ASP A 255 14.25 -3.96 8.25
N VAL A 256 13.01 -4.10 7.77
CA VAL A 256 11.86 -4.48 8.60
C VAL A 256 12.05 -5.88 9.18
N LEU A 257 12.68 -6.77 8.40
CA LEU A 257 13.23 -8.03 8.85
C LEU A 257 14.75 -7.92 8.80
N SER A 258 15.43 -8.36 9.85
CA SER A 258 16.89 -8.47 9.92
C SER A 258 17.39 -9.89 9.69
N ASN A 259 16.53 -10.89 9.93
CA ASN A 259 16.85 -12.31 9.86
C ASN A 259 15.68 -13.11 9.25
N GLY A 260 15.13 -12.58 8.15
CA GLY A 260 14.04 -13.18 7.40
C GLY A 260 14.49 -14.39 6.57
N ALA A 261 15.77 -14.55 6.23
CA ALA A 261 16.28 -15.72 5.50
C ALA A 261 17.80 -15.94 5.72
N PRO A 262 18.33 -17.15 5.50
CA PRO A 262 19.78 -17.37 5.50
C PRO A 262 20.45 -16.65 4.33
N ASN A 263 21.64 -16.06 4.54
CA ASN A 263 22.40 -15.43 3.46
C ASN A 263 22.64 -16.40 2.30
N LEU A 264 22.32 -15.95 1.07
CA LEU A 264 22.61 -16.70 -0.15
C LEU A 264 23.67 -15.95 -0.95
N ILE A 265 24.82 -16.59 -1.12
CA ILE A 265 26.00 -15.99 -1.75
C ILE A 265 26.12 -16.52 -3.18
N LYS A 266 26.34 -15.61 -4.14
CA LYS A 266 26.40 -15.87 -5.57
C LYS A 266 27.62 -15.19 -6.18
N GLY A 267 28.43 -15.95 -6.92
CA GLY A 267 29.64 -15.45 -7.55
C GLY A 267 30.75 -16.52 -7.63
N PRO A 268 31.91 -16.16 -8.21
CA PRO A 268 32.26 -14.83 -8.70
C PRO A 268 31.46 -14.42 -9.94
N ILE A 269 31.06 -13.14 -10.00
CA ILE A 269 30.44 -12.51 -11.17
C ILE A 269 31.38 -11.49 -11.76
N THR A 270 31.36 -11.33 -13.09
CA THR A 270 31.98 -10.16 -13.70
C THR A 270 31.09 -8.95 -13.43
N LEU A 271 31.54 -8.06 -12.55
CA LEU A 271 30.83 -6.81 -12.30
C LEU A 271 30.98 -5.89 -13.51
N PRO A 272 29.90 -5.27 -14.02
CA PRO A 272 30.03 -4.18 -14.97
C PRO A 272 30.97 -3.13 -14.42
N SER A 273 31.75 -2.50 -15.29
CA SER A 273 32.63 -1.39 -14.92
C SER A 273 31.90 -0.26 -14.17
N ALA A 274 30.59 -0.10 -14.39
CA ALA A 274 29.73 0.83 -13.65
C ALA A 274 29.66 0.57 -12.13
N PHE A 275 29.96 -0.65 -11.66
CA PHE A 275 30.00 -1.00 -10.23
C PHE A 275 31.38 -0.81 -9.60
N LEU A 276 32.41 -0.58 -10.42
CA LEU A 276 33.81 -0.51 -10.02
C LEU A 276 34.28 0.93 -10.01
N THR A 277 34.66 1.44 -8.84
CA THR A 277 35.29 2.76 -8.73
C THR A 277 36.74 2.69 -9.23
N TRP A 278 36.96 2.94 -10.54
CA TRP A 278 38.26 3.26 -11.17
C TRP A 278 39.27 2.10 -11.38
N PRO A 279 40.23 2.26 -12.32
CA PRO A 279 40.22 1.69 -13.66
C PRO A 279 41.00 0.36 -13.70
N THR A 280 40.34 -0.74 -13.40
CA THR A 280 40.84 -2.06 -13.81
C THR A 280 39.69 -2.86 -14.37
N ALA A 281 39.98 -3.54 -15.49
CA ALA A 281 39.09 -4.43 -16.20
C ALA A 281 38.39 -5.39 -15.23
N THR A 282 37.11 -5.66 -15.51
CA THR A 282 36.36 -6.85 -15.02
C THR A 282 36.86 -7.38 -13.68
N SER A 283 36.40 -6.79 -12.59
CA SER A 283 36.68 -7.34 -11.27
C SER A 283 35.71 -8.48 -10.97
N ASN A 284 36.17 -9.44 -10.17
CA ASN A 284 35.29 -10.48 -9.66
C ASN A 284 34.45 -9.87 -8.52
N GLY A 285 33.14 -9.91 -8.67
CA GLY A 285 32.19 -9.54 -7.63
C GLY A 285 31.52 -10.74 -7.01
N GLN A 286 30.88 -10.50 -5.87
CA GLN A 286 30.02 -11.44 -5.20
C GLN A 286 28.73 -10.73 -4.81
N ILE A 287 27.59 -11.35 -5.09
CA ILE A 287 26.28 -10.92 -4.65
C ILE A 287 25.89 -11.75 -3.43
N THR A 288 25.48 -11.08 -2.37
CA THR A 288 24.90 -11.70 -1.18
C THR A 288 23.46 -11.25 -1.06
N PHE A 289 22.51 -12.17 -1.24
CA PHE A 289 21.16 -11.95 -0.76
C PHE A 289 21.22 -12.07 0.76
N THR A 290 21.05 -10.96 1.48
CA THR A 290 21.21 -10.94 2.94
C THR A 290 19.99 -11.55 3.62
N GLY A 291 20.01 -11.72 4.94
CA GLY A 291 18.80 -12.10 5.68
C GLY A 291 17.78 -10.97 5.85
N ALA A 292 18.12 -9.74 5.45
CA ALA A 292 17.28 -8.58 5.69
C ALA A 292 16.21 -8.40 4.58
N TYR A 293 15.07 -7.85 4.97
CA TYR A 293 13.98 -7.48 4.05
C TYR A 293 13.50 -6.06 4.28
N ASP A 294 13.16 -5.40 3.19
CA ASP A 294 12.46 -4.13 3.12
C ASP A 294 10.98 -4.35 2.91
N LEU A 295 10.18 -3.43 3.44
CA LEU A 295 8.74 -3.35 3.23
C LEU A 295 8.41 -2.18 2.32
N TYR A 296 7.61 -2.43 1.30
CA TYR A 296 6.99 -1.40 0.49
C TYR A 296 5.47 -1.63 0.48
N VAL A 297 4.71 -0.60 0.82
CA VAL A 297 3.24 -0.65 0.82
C VAL A 297 2.70 0.38 -0.16
N ARG A 298 1.99 -0.07 -1.20
CA ARG A 298 1.24 0.81 -2.10
C ARG A 298 -0.23 0.75 -1.77
N ILE A 299 -0.86 1.90 -1.73
CA ILE A 299 -2.32 1.97 -1.57
C ILE A 299 -2.91 2.77 -2.71
N TYR A 300 -3.58 2.04 -3.59
CA TYR A 300 -4.11 2.58 -4.83
C TYR A 300 -5.46 3.27 -4.65
N SER A 301 -6.18 2.99 -3.54
CA SER A 301 -7.51 3.52 -3.25
C SER A 301 -7.57 4.55 -2.13
N HIS A 302 -6.47 4.86 -1.43
CA HIS A 302 -6.52 5.64 -0.18
C HIS A 302 -7.01 7.07 -0.35
N ARG A 303 -6.66 7.69 -1.48
CA ARG A 303 -6.97 9.07 -1.82
C ARG A 303 -7.77 9.14 -3.11
N PRO A 304 -8.86 9.92 -3.13
CA PRO A 304 -9.54 10.21 -4.38
C PRO A 304 -8.59 10.96 -5.30
N GLY A 305 -8.37 10.41 -6.49
CA GLY A 305 -7.76 11.18 -7.56
C GLY A 305 -8.57 12.46 -7.84
N ARG A 306 -7.96 13.44 -8.51
CA ARG A 306 -8.72 14.59 -9.03
C ARG A 306 -9.86 14.06 -9.91
N ILE A 307 -11.05 14.67 -9.76
CA ILE A 307 -12.31 14.38 -10.46
C ILE A 307 -12.02 13.71 -11.82
N ASN A 308 -12.35 12.42 -11.95
CA ASN A 308 -12.06 11.53 -13.09
C ASN A 308 -10.66 10.88 -13.16
N GLY A 309 -9.99 10.63 -12.03
CA GLY A 309 -8.86 9.68 -11.99
C GLY A 309 -7.60 10.13 -12.73
N GLY A 310 -7.37 11.44 -12.91
CA GLY A 310 -6.14 11.95 -13.58
C GLY A 310 -5.82 11.22 -14.89
N LYS A 311 -4.54 11.13 -15.28
CA LYS A 311 -4.15 10.20 -16.36
C LYS A 311 -4.18 8.76 -15.83
N HIS A 312 -3.72 8.51 -14.59
CA HIS A 312 -3.83 7.24 -13.85
C HIS A 312 -4.16 7.39 -12.35
N ALA A 313 -4.54 8.58 -11.87
CA ALA A 313 -4.82 8.84 -10.46
C ALA A 313 -5.68 7.74 -9.83
N GLY A 314 -5.31 7.35 -8.62
CA GLY A 314 -5.88 6.18 -7.95
C GLY A 314 -7.40 6.16 -7.92
N GLU A 315 -7.95 4.95 -7.84
CA GLU A 315 -9.41 4.81 -7.79
C GLU A 315 -9.93 5.58 -6.59
N PRO A 316 -10.88 6.51 -6.79
CA PRO A 316 -11.53 7.13 -5.66
C PRO A 316 -12.18 6.03 -4.83
N MET A 317 -12.00 6.12 -3.51
CA MET A 317 -12.96 5.49 -2.61
C MET A 317 -14.35 5.97 -2.99
N ASP A 318 -15.29 5.05 -3.18
CA ASP A 318 -16.67 5.36 -3.56
C ASP A 318 -17.39 6.23 -2.51
N ASN A 319 -16.75 6.44 -1.35
CA ASN A 319 -17.25 7.25 -0.26
C ASN A 319 -16.18 8.26 0.23
N ALA A 320 -16.45 9.54 0.01
CA ALA A 320 -15.59 10.66 0.41
C ALA A 320 -15.41 10.80 1.93
N VAL A 321 -16.31 10.22 2.75
CA VAL A 321 -16.22 10.27 4.23
C VAL A 321 -15.16 9.31 4.77
N VAL A 322 -14.84 8.25 4.03
CA VAL A 322 -13.81 7.26 4.40
C VAL A 322 -12.50 7.43 3.62
N ALA A 323 -12.49 8.36 2.66
CA ALA A 323 -11.30 8.82 1.97
C ALA A 323 -10.45 9.70 2.90
N TYR A 324 -9.13 9.53 2.87
CA TYR A 324 -8.25 10.41 3.64
C TYR A 324 -8.09 11.77 2.96
N GLY A 325 -8.74 12.80 3.51
CA GLY A 325 -8.54 14.20 3.14
C GLY A 325 -7.34 14.79 3.87
N GLY A 326 -6.12 14.55 3.38
CA GLY A 326 -4.90 15.07 4.02
C GLY A 326 -4.76 16.59 3.89
N PRO A 327 -4.17 17.28 4.89
CA PRO A 327 -3.77 18.68 4.76
C PRO A 327 -2.60 18.83 3.77
N SER A 328 -2.70 19.76 2.84
CA SER A 328 -1.65 20.08 1.88
C SER A 328 -0.61 21.01 2.49
N VAL A 329 0.59 20.50 2.75
CA VAL A 329 1.79 21.31 3.05
C VAL A 329 2.91 20.85 2.13
N ASN A 330 3.18 21.63 1.07
CA ASN A 330 4.11 21.24 0.03
C ASN A 330 5.56 21.53 0.42
N LYS A 331 6.34 20.47 0.63
CA LYS A 331 7.76 20.44 0.27
C LYS A 331 7.92 19.38 -0.83
N SER A 332 8.00 19.85 -2.07
CA SER A 332 8.14 19.04 -3.28
C SER A 332 9.60 18.91 -3.69
N ILE A 333 9.97 17.77 -4.30
CA ILE A 333 11.28 17.53 -4.92
C ILE A 333 11.04 17.14 -6.37
N SER A 334 11.06 18.12 -7.27
CA SER A 334 10.63 17.94 -8.66
C SER A 334 11.63 17.11 -9.46
N LEU A 335 11.15 16.19 -10.30
CA LEU A 335 11.96 15.58 -11.34
C LEU A 335 12.29 16.64 -12.41
N SER A 336 13.40 17.34 -12.22
CA SER A 336 13.94 18.24 -13.23
C SER A 336 14.72 17.41 -14.25
N LEU A 337 14.17 17.29 -15.46
CA LEU A 337 14.96 16.91 -16.63
C LEU A 337 16.02 17.99 -16.85
N VAL A 338 17.22 17.73 -16.36
CA VAL A 338 18.38 18.62 -16.51
C VAL A 338 18.63 18.85 -18.00
N ARG A 339 18.38 20.08 -18.46
CA ARG A 339 19.13 20.68 -19.58
C ARG A 339 20.62 20.53 -19.28
N PRO A 340 21.47 20.12 -20.23
CA PRO A 340 22.89 19.87 -19.95
C PRO A 340 23.54 21.15 -19.39
N GLY A 341 23.98 21.12 -18.13
CA GLY A 341 24.81 22.17 -17.54
C GLY A 341 24.43 22.71 -16.15
N VAL A 342 23.33 22.28 -15.51
CA VAL A 342 22.98 22.76 -14.16
C VAL A 342 22.93 21.59 -13.16
N SER A 343 23.82 21.62 -12.16
CA SER A 343 23.85 20.62 -11.09
C SER A 343 22.77 20.89 -10.06
N ILE A 344 21.75 20.05 -10.00
CA ILE A 344 20.77 20.02 -8.92
C ILE A 344 21.30 19.03 -7.90
N PHE A 345 22.21 19.51 -7.04
CA PHE A 345 22.56 18.80 -5.83
C PHE A 345 21.46 19.05 -4.81
N GLU A 346 21.13 18.00 -4.07
CA GLU A 346 20.28 18.03 -2.87
C GLU A 346 18.80 18.28 -3.11
N THR A 347 18.07 17.20 -3.33
CA THR A 347 16.81 16.96 -2.63
C THR A 347 16.52 15.47 -2.81
N SER A 348 16.65 14.69 -1.75
CA SER A 348 16.49 13.24 -1.80
C SER A 348 15.46 12.81 -0.76
N PHE A 349 14.57 11.92 -1.19
CA PHE A 349 13.57 11.23 -0.37
C PHE A 349 14.26 10.30 0.62
N SER A 350 14.61 10.82 1.77
CA SER A 350 14.82 9.99 2.94
C SER A 350 14.37 10.79 4.13
N GLY A 351 13.26 10.36 4.72
CA GLY A 351 12.91 10.74 6.08
C GLY A 351 14.06 10.42 7.03
N VAL A 352 13.89 10.83 8.28
CA VAL A 352 14.91 10.93 9.34
C VAL A 352 15.60 9.58 9.68
N GLY A 353 15.20 8.45 9.07
CA GLY A 353 15.75 7.11 9.29
C GLY A 353 16.81 6.59 8.31
N ALA A 354 17.09 7.23 7.16
CA ALA A 354 18.01 6.63 6.16
C ALA A 354 19.43 7.22 6.20
N ASN A 355 20.41 6.44 6.67
CA ASN A 355 21.82 6.76 6.49
C ASN A 355 22.24 6.54 5.03
N LYS A 356 22.39 7.62 4.26
CA LYS A 356 22.95 7.58 2.90
C LYS A 356 24.49 7.65 2.92
N LYS A 357 25.16 6.75 2.19
CA LYS A 357 26.58 6.89 1.80
C LYS A 357 26.72 7.16 0.30
N TRP A 358 27.59 8.10 -0.03
CA TRP A 358 27.70 8.78 -1.32
C TRP A 358 28.67 8.10 -2.30
N TRP A 359 28.45 8.29 -3.61
CA TRP A 359 29.47 8.10 -4.66
C TRP A 359 29.26 9.02 -5.88
N LYS A 360 30.36 9.38 -6.55
CA LYS A 360 30.47 10.34 -7.67
C LYS A 360 30.44 9.65 -9.05
N LYS A 361 30.07 10.44 -10.08
CA LYS A 361 29.51 10.09 -11.40
C LYS A 361 30.54 9.84 -12.53
N GLY A 362 30.24 8.91 -13.45
CA GLY A 362 30.79 8.86 -14.83
C GLY A 362 30.48 7.58 -15.66
N GLN A 363 29.52 7.68 -16.62
CA GLN A 363 29.43 7.14 -18.02
C GLN A 363 29.89 5.69 -18.40
N VAL A 364 29.38 4.88 -19.34
CA VAL A 364 28.31 4.81 -20.40
C VAL A 364 27.99 3.31 -20.64
N GLY A 365 26.82 2.94 -21.18
CA GLY A 365 26.27 1.57 -21.22
C GLY A 365 26.72 0.61 -22.34
N PHE A 366 26.32 -0.68 -22.25
CA PHE A 366 26.49 -1.73 -23.27
C PHE A 366 25.45 -2.87 -23.19
N ILE A 367 25.37 -3.62 -24.30
CA ILE A 367 24.43 -4.67 -24.72
C ILE A 367 24.64 -6.01 -23.97
N GLY A 368 23.53 -6.69 -23.63
CA GLY A 368 23.49 -8.03 -22.99
C GLY A 368 23.59 -7.97 -21.47
N ALA A 369 22.73 -7.17 -20.83
CA ALA A 369 22.95 -6.69 -19.48
C ALA A 369 23.01 -7.85 -18.45
N PRO A 370 24.03 -7.87 -17.56
CA PRO A 370 23.97 -8.68 -16.34
C PRO A 370 22.75 -8.27 -15.51
N PRO A 371 22.33 -9.06 -14.50
CA PRO A 371 21.27 -8.67 -13.57
C PRO A 371 21.37 -7.20 -13.24
N GLY A 372 20.30 -6.46 -13.53
CA GLY A 372 20.25 -5.07 -13.13
C GLY A 372 20.35 -5.05 -11.61
N LEU A 373 20.97 -4.01 -11.09
CA LEU A 373 20.97 -3.74 -9.66
C LEU A 373 20.39 -2.35 -9.57
N SER A 374 19.35 -2.19 -8.79
CA SER A 374 18.75 -0.88 -8.58
C SER A 374 19.18 -0.36 -7.22
N ALA A 375 18.97 0.94 -7.02
CA ALA A 375 18.95 1.46 -5.65
C ALA A 375 17.93 0.66 -4.82
N ARG A 376 18.09 0.73 -3.50
CA ARG A 376 17.19 0.16 -2.49
C ARG A 376 15.87 0.93 -2.44
N ASP A 377 15.17 0.95 -3.55
CA ASP A 377 13.85 1.52 -3.74
C ASP A 377 13.03 0.62 -4.66
N ASP A 378 11.72 0.87 -4.72
CA ASP A 378 10.81 0.08 -5.54
C ASP A 378 10.54 0.72 -6.91
N PHE A 379 11.49 1.53 -7.38
CA PHE A 379 11.49 2.21 -8.67
C PHE A 379 12.70 1.74 -9.49
N ALA A 380 12.68 1.90 -10.82
CA ALA A 380 13.82 1.53 -11.69
C ALA A 380 14.99 2.51 -11.57
N SER A 381 15.38 2.84 -10.34
CA SER A 381 16.52 3.69 -10.04
C SER A 381 17.79 3.02 -10.50
N LEU A 382 18.43 3.63 -11.49
CA LEU A 382 19.68 3.20 -12.04
C LEU A 382 20.82 3.43 -11.03
N PRO A 383 21.84 2.56 -11.02
CA PRO A 383 23.10 2.82 -10.32
C PRO A 383 23.69 4.15 -10.79
N GLY A 384 23.67 5.18 -9.92
CA GLY A 384 24.19 6.52 -10.25
C GLY A 384 23.19 7.68 -10.10
N GLY A 385 21.98 7.42 -9.62
CA GLY A 385 21.05 8.50 -9.24
C GLY A 385 20.31 9.08 -10.45
N GLY A 386 19.49 8.23 -11.07
CA GLY A 386 18.51 8.58 -12.08
C GLY A 386 17.49 7.46 -12.14
N ILE A 387 16.24 7.79 -12.39
CA ILE A 387 15.20 6.78 -12.54
C ILE A 387 15.05 6.50 -14.01
N ASP A 388 15.09 5.23 -14.39
CA ASP A 388 14.73 4.86 -15.74
C ASP A 388 13.26 5.20 -15.93
N THR A 389 12.96 6.21 -16.75
CA THR A 389 11.59 6.66 -16.99
C THR A 389 10.95 5.91 -18.15
N ASN A 390 11.65 4.93 -18.75
CA ASN A 390 11.14 4.17 -19.88
C ASN A 390 9.87 3.41 -19.47
N PRO A 391 8.69 3.77 -20.00
CA PRO A 391 7.42 3.16 -19.58
C PRO A 391 7.36 1.66 -19.86
N ILE A 392 8.20 1.12 -20.75
CA ILE A 392 8.23 -0.31 -21.09
C ILE A 392 8.71 -1.15 -19.90
N LYS A 393 9.53 -0.58 -19.02
CA LYS A 393 10.04 -1.31 -17.84
C LYS A 393 9.02 -1.39 -16.72
N TYR A 394 8.04 -0.51 -16.71
CA TYR A 394 7.00 -0.48 -15.69
C TYR A 394 5.84 -1.36 -16.11
N GLU A 395 5.31 -2.13 -15.16
CA GLU A 395 4.05 -2.83 -15.33
C GLU A 395 2.98 -1.75 -15.60
N LYS A 396 2.47 -1.76 -16.83
CA LYS A 396 1.48 -0.79 -17.29
C LYS A 396 0.10 -1.29 -16.89
N TYR A 397 -0.64 -0.44 -16.20
CA TYR A 397 -2.08 -0.61 -16.04
C TYR A 397 -2.76 0.01 -17.27
N ASP A 398 -3.63 -0.74 -17.94
CA ASP A 398 -4.30 -0.29 -19.16
C ASP A 398 -4.92 1.10 -18.96
N TYR A 399 -4.66 2.00 -19.90
CA TYR A 399 -5.26 3.32 -19.93
C TYR A 399 -6.75 3.17 -20.22
N THR A 400 -7.60 3.42 -19.22
CA THR A 400 -8.98 3.80 -19.50
C THR A 400 -9.04 5.32 -19.54
N GLY A 401 -9.89 5.87 -20.40
CA GLY A 401 -10.21 7.30 -20.37
C GLY A 401 -10.90 7.70 -19.05
N GLY A 402 -11.88 8.60 -19.10
CA GLY A 402 -12.57 9.09 -17.88
C GLY A 402 -13.46 8.08 -17.12
N GLY A 403 -13.12 6.79 -17.08
CA GLY A 403 -13.85 5.72 -16.38
C GLY A 403 -12.94 4.80 -15.55
N VAL A 404 -13.56 4.01 -14.67
CA VAL A 404 -12.92 3.00 -13.81
C VAL A 404 -12.09 2.03 -14.66
N ARG A 405 -10.84 1.72 -14.25
CA ARG A 405 -9.93 0.94 -15.10
C ARG A 405 -10.38 -0.51 -15.18
N LYS A 406 -10.33 -1.09 -16.38
CA LYS A 406 -10.48 -2.54 -16.57
C LYS A 406 -9.53 -3.32 -15.69
N THR A 407 -8.28 -2.85 -15.59
CA THR A 407 -7.28 -3.53 -14.77
C THR A 407 -7.71 -3.60 -13.31
N TYR A 408 -8.34 -2.57 -12.72
CA TYR A 408 -8.83 -2.59 -11.34
C TYR A 408 -10.19 -3.29 -11.16
N THR A 409 -11.01 -3.33 -12.20
CA THR A 409 -12.34 -3.99 -12.18
C THR A 409 -12.31 -5.49 -12.47
N GLU A 410 -11.31 -5.96 -13.21
CA GLU A 410 -11.20 -7.36 -13.63
C GLU A 410 -10.02 -8.08 -12.93
N ASN A 411 -8.91 -7.40 -12.60
CA ASN A 411 -7.67 -8.06 -12.15
C ASN A 411 -6.80 -7.33 -11.11
N GLY A 412 -7.18 -6.15 -10.62
CA GLY A 412 -6.20 -5.17 -10.12
C GLY A 412 -6.06 -5.14 -8.62
N SER A 413 -4.85 -4.79 -8.16
CA SER A 413 -4.56 -4.61 -6.75
C SER A 413 -5.08 -3.26 -6.26
N VAL A 414 -5.73 -3.25 -5.10
CA VAL A 414 -6.17 -2.06 -4.35
C VAL A 414 -5.12 -1.66 -3.31
N ALA A 415 -4.43 -2.66 -2.76
CA ALA A 415 -3.28 -2.46 -1.91
C ALA A 415 -2.26 -3.57 -2.15
N ASP A 416 -0.98 -3.20 -2.23
CA ASP A 416 0.14 -4.13 -2.40
C ASP A 416 1.11 -3.96 -1.24
N ILE A 417 1.33 -5.05 -0.51
CA ILE A 417 2.32 -5.18 0.56
C ILE A 417 3.46 -6.03 0.01
N ARG A 418 4.65 -5.48 -0.08
CA ARG A 418 5.78 -6.14 -0.72
C ARG A 418 6.96 -6.22 0.21
N PHE A 419 7.54 -7.41 0.30
CA PHE A 419 8.80 -7.65 0.96
C PHE A 419 9.89 -7.87 -0.08
N ARG A 420 10.92 -7.02 -0.07
CA ARG A 420 12.09 -7.15 -0.93
C ARG A 420 13.30 -7.56 -0.11
N ARG A 421 14.08 -8.50 -0.63
CA ARG A 421 15.28 -8.95 0.07
C ARG A 421 16.42 -7.98 -0.21
N VAL A 422 17.16 -7.58 0.82
CA VAL A 422 18.32 -6.69 0.66
C VAL A 422 19.45 -7.46 -0.03
N LEU A 423 20.04 -6.87 -1.07
CA LEU A 423 21.26 -7.39 -1.68
C LEU A 423 22.47 -6.60 -1.22
N GLN A 424 23.58 -7.31 -1.03
CA GLN A 424 24.90 -6.73 -0.89
C GLN A 424 25.78 -7.18 -2.04
N ILE A 425 26.60 -6.26 -2.54
CA ILE A 425 27.60 -6.57 -3.54
C ILE A 425 28.96 -6.22 -2.98
N ALA A 426 29.82 -7.21 -2.95
CA ALA A 426 31.22 -7.06 -2.64
C ALA A 426 32.02 -7.12 -3.94
N ASN A 427 32.92 -6.16 -4.14
CA ASN A 427 34.01 -6.33 -5.07
C ASN A 427 35.09 -7.19 -4.37
N LEU A 428 35.38 -8.39 -4.90
CA LEU A 428 36.37 -9.29 -4.31
C LEU A 428 37.80 -8.77 -4.46
N ASP A 429 38.02 -7.87 -5.42
CA ASP A 429 39.33 -7.26 -5.68
C ASP A 429 39.56 -5.99 -4.84
N VAL A 430 38.49 -5.37 -4.33
CA VAL A 430 38.54 -4.21 -3.41
C VAL A 430 37.40 -4.32 -2.39
N PRO A 431 37.68 -4.62 -1.10
CA PRO A 431 36.64 -4.88 -0.10
C PRO A 431 35.85 -3.61 0.21
N THR A 432 34.84 -3.35 -0.61
CA THR A 432 33.83 -2.32 -0.44
C THR A 432 32.49 -3.00 -0.66
N GLU A 433 31.68 -3.04 0.39
CA GLU A 433 30.32 -3.54 0.34
C GLU A 433 29.37 -2.39 0.03
N LYS A 434 28.45 -2.64 -0.89
CA LYS A 434 27.36 -1.72 -1.21
C LYS A 434 26.05 -2.48 -1.21
N GLU A 435 25.02 -1.85 -0.67
CA GLU A 435 23.66 -2.40 -0.60
C GLU A 435 22.83 -1.95 -1.81
N PHE A 436 22.07 -2.89 -2.38
CA PHE A 436 21.26 -2.74 -3.58
C PHE A 436 19.95 -3.53 -3.43
N ALA A 437 19.01 -3.31 -4.35
CA ALA A 437 17.90 -4.22 -4.59
C ALA A 437 18.13 -5.03 -5.89
N TYR A 438 17.60 -6.26 -5.93
CA TYR A 438 17.76 -7.16 -7.07
C TYR A 438 16.92 -6.75 -8.27
N VAL A 439 17.50 -6.67 -9.48
CA VAL A 439 16.79 -6.63 -10.76
C VAL A 439 17.10 -7.92 -11.54
N GLY A 440 16.17 -8.86 -11.53
CA GLY A 440 16.18 -9.93 -12.54
C GLY A 440 15.59 -9.40 -13.85
N GLU A 441 16.36 -9.38 -14.93
CA GLU A 441 15.77 -9.35 -16.28
C GLU A 441 15.43 -10.79 -16.74
N LYS A 442 14.41 -10.91 -17.58
CA LYS A 442 14.13 -12.12 -18.37
C LYS A 442 14.84 -12.02 -19.71
#